data_AF-A0A371MRC4-F1
#
_entry.id   AF-A0A371MRC4-F1
#
_cell.length_a   1.000
_cell.length_b   1.000
_cell.length_c   1.000
_cell.angle_alpha   90.00
_cell.angle_beta   90.00
_cell.angle_gamma   90.00
#
_symmetry.space_group_name_H-M   'P 1'
#
loop_
_entity.id
_entity.type
_entity.pdbx_description
1 polymer ?
#
loop_
_entity_poly.entity_id
_entity_poly.type
_entity_poly.pdbx_seq_one_letter_code
_entity_poly.pdbx_strand_id
1 'polypeptide(L)'
;YVGEAVRSGIGAVPDGQMEAARSLGMGYVQAMREVVIPQAWRNALAAVGNDQIILVKDTSLLTVIAIPELIQQFRDVNSATFDPWTPLVLVAIAYLSITIPMGRLVEYLEARSDWGGESQ
;
A
#
# COMPACT_ATOMS: atom_id res chain seq x y z
N TYR A 1 -1.97 -7.94 -3.38
CA TYR A 1 -1.80 -7.67 -1.93
C TYR A 1 -2.07 -8.84 -1.00
N VAL A 2 -3.29 -9.36 -0.89
CA VAL A 2 -3.59 -10.45 0.09
C VAL A 2 -2.75 -11.71 -0.17
N GLY A 3 -2.60 -12.11 -1.45
CA GLY A 3 -1.78 -13.29 -1.81
C GLY A 3 -0.28 -13.13 -1.49
N GLU A 4 0.26 -11.92 -1.63
CA GLU A 4 1.68 -11.64 -1.37
C GLU A 4 1.98 -11.44 0.12
N ALA A 5 1.06 -10.81 0.85
CA ALA A 5 1.09 -10.79 2.30
C ALA A 5 1.05 -12.22 2.87
N VAL A 6 0.24 -13.11 2.28
CA VAL A 6 0.18 -14.52 2.66
C VAL A 6 1.48 -15.25 2.27
N ARG A 7 2.02 -15.05 1.07
CA ARG A 7 3.29 -15.67 0.63
C ARG A 7 4.48 -15.20 1.47
N SER A 8 4.59 -13.89 1.72
CA SER A 8 5.59 -13.28 2.60
C SER A 8 5.41 -13.76 4.04
N GLY A 9 4.17 -13.86 4.50
CA GLY A 9 3.82 -14.44 5.78
C GLY A 9 4.30 -15.88 5.93
N ILE A 10 4.10 -16.72 4.91
CA ILE A 10 4.57 -18.11 4.87
C ILE A 10 6.10 -18.15 4.81
N GLY A 11 6.75 -17.33 3.97
CA GLY A 11 8.20 -17.25 3.87
C GLY A 11 8.90 -16.69 5.10
N ALA A 12 8.18 -15.98 5.97
CA ALA A 12 8.67 -15.51 7.26
C ALA A 12 8.63 -16.59 8.36
N VAL A 13 8.00 -17.75 8.11
CA VAL A 13 8.02 -18.89 9.04
C VAL A 13 9.37 -19.62 8.89
N PRO A 14 10.14 -19.83 9.97
CA PRO A 14 11.42 -20.54 9.88
C PRO A 14 11.24 -21.96 9.37
N ASP A 15 12.10 -22.40 8.44
CA ASP A 15 12.07 -23.75 7.85
C ASP A 15 12.09 -24.86 8.90
N GLY A 16 12.76 -24.62 10.04
CA GLY A 16 12.81 -25.54 11.18
C GLY A 16 11.44 -25.91 11.77
N GLN A 17 10.40 -25.07 11.59
CA GLN A 17 9.02 -25.41 12.00
C GLN A 17 8.46 -26.56 11.15
N MET A 18 8.76 -26.56 9.86
CA MET A 18 8.37 -27.65 8.95
C MET A 18 9.16 -28.91 9.28
N GLU A 19 10.47 -28.79 9.50
CA GLU A 19 11.33 -29.93 9.85
C GLU A 19 10.95 -30.56 11.20
N ALA A 20 10.59 -29.75 12.20
CA ALA A 20 10.11 -30.21 13.50
C ALA A 20 8.75 -30.92 13.38
N ALA A 21 7.80 -30.35 12.64
CA ALA A 21 6.50 -30.97 12.40
C ALA A 21 6.61 -32.32 11.69
N ARG A 22 7.50 -32.41 10.68
CA ARG A 22 7.80 -33.66 9.96
C ARG A 22 8.47 -34.69 10.88
N SER A 23 9.35 -34.26 11.78
CA SER A 23 10.01 -35.12 12.77
C SER A 23 9.04 -35.68 13.82
N LEU A 24 7.94 -34.98 14.08
CA LEU A 24 6.84 -35.44 14.93
C LEU A 24 5.85 -36.36 14.19
N GLY A 25 6.15 -36.75 12.94
CA GLY A 25 5.34 -37.67 12.16
C GLY A 25 4.20 -37.02 11.37
N MET A 26 4.11 -35.68 11.34
CA MET A 26 3.07 -35.00 10.56
C MET A 26 3.30 -35.15 9.06
N GLY A 27 2.22 -35.41 8.31
CA GLY A 27 2.22 -35.28 6.86
C GLY A 27 2.41 -33.82 6.41
N TYR A 28 2.83 -33.58 5.17
CA TYR A 28 3.03 -32.21 4.65
C TYR A 28 1.77 -31.34 4.78
N VAL A 29 0.61 -31.89 4.42
CA VAL A 29 -0.68 -31.19 4.50
C VAL A 29 -1.05 -30.85 5.95
N GLN A 30 -0.77 -31.76 6.89
CA GLN A 30 -1.05 -31.56 8.31
C GLN A 30 -0.13 -30.49 8.91
N ALA A 31 1.18 -30.59 8.64
CA ALA A 31 2.16 -29.59 9.06
C ALA A 31 1.86 -28.21 8.49
N MET A 32 1.48 -28.13 7.22
CA MET A 32 1.11 -26.87 6.58
C MET A 32 -0.12 -26.23 7.25
N ARG A 33 -1.17 -27.03 7.50
CA ARG A 33 -2.44 -26.53 8.05
C ARG A 33 -2.36 -26.18 9.54
N GLU A 34 -1.65 -26.97 10.34
CA GLU A 34 -1.65 -26.84 11.81
C GLU A 34 -0.47 -26.01 12.34
N VAL A 35 0.65 -25.94 11.60
CA VAL A 35 1.87 -25.28 12.06
C VAL A 35 2.18 -24.04 11.23
N VAL A 36 2.32 -24.18 9.91
CA VAL A 36 2.84 -23.11 9.05
C VAL A 36 1.79 -22.03 8.78
N ILE A 37 0.60 -22.39 8.31
CA ILE A 37 -0.46 -21.43 7.96
C ILE A 37 -0.86 -20.51 9.14
N PRO A 38 -1.08 -21.02 10.37
CA PRO A 38 -1.44 -20.16 11.50
C PRO A 38 -0.36 -19.15 11.88
N GLN A 39 0.92 -19.53 11.75
CA GLN A 39 2.07 -18.64 12.00
C GLN A 39 2.21 -17.61 10.87
N ALA A 40 2.12 -18.09 9.63
CA ALA A 40 2.19 -17.27 8.44
C ALA A 40 1.12 -16.18 8.40
N TRP A 41 -0.09 -16.51 8.83
CA TRP A 41 -1.21 -15.56 8.90
C TRP A 41 -0.92 -14.39 9.87
N ARG A 42 -0.31 -14.67 11.03
CA ARG A 42 0.08 -13.62 11.99
C ARG A 42 1.15 -12.70 11.42
N ASN A 43 2.12 -13.26 10.70
CA ASN A 43 3.17 -12.49 10.04
C ASN A 43 2.62 -11.62 8.89
N ALA A 44 1.73 -12.18 8.08
CA ALA A 44 1.03 -11.46 7.00
C ALA A 44 0.24 -10.26 7.54
N LEU A 45 -0.51 -10.45 8.63
CA LEU A 45 -1.25 -9.37 9.29
C LEU A 45 -0.35 -8.27 9.85
N ALA A 46 0.81 -8.63 10.43
CA ALA A 46 1.77 -7.66 10.93
C ALA A 46 2.38 -6.81 9.80
N ALA A 47 2.68 -7.42 8.65
CA ALA A 47 3.20 -6.72 7.47
C ALA A 47 2.17 -5.71 6.93
N VAL A 48 0.91 -6.13 6.76
CA VAL A 48 -0.20 -5.25 6.33
C VAL A 48 -0.40 -4.07 7.30
N GLY A 49 -0.24 -4.30 8.61
CA GLY A 49 -0.31 -3.24 9.62
C GLY A 49 0.79 -2.19 9.46
N ASN A 50 2.02 -2.61 9.15
CA ASN A 50 3.14 -1.68 8.92
C ASN A 50 2.93 -0.83 7.66
N ASP A 51 2.45 -1.43 6.58
CA ASP A 51 2.19 -0.71 5.32
C ASP A 51 1.12 0.38 5.51
N GLN A 52 0.07 0.11 6.29
CA GLN A 52 -0.93 1.13 6.62
C GLN A 52 -0.36 2.31 7.40
N ILE A 53 0.57 2.06 8.33
CA ILE A 53 1.21 3.15 9.10
C ILE A 53 2.05 4.04 8.17
N ILE A 54 2.76 3.45 7.22
CA ILE A 54 3.56 4.18 6.24
C ILE A 54 2.65 5.03 5.34
N LEU A 55 1.58 4.42 4.80
CA LEU A 55 0.62 5.12 3.94
C LEU A 55 -0.05 6.31 4.65
N VAL A 56 -0.40 6.17 5.93
CA VAL A 56 -0.96 7.27 6.72
C VAL A 56 0.07 8.40 6.92
N LYS A 57 1.34 8.07 7.19
CA LYS A 57 2.41 9.06 7.32
C LYS A 57 2.66 9.80 6.01
N ASP A 58 2.73 9.11 4.89
CA ASP A 58 2.99 9.72 3.59
C ASP A 58 1.82 10.59 3.14
N THR A 59 0.58 10.13 3.35
CA THR A 59 -0.63 10.91 3.03
C THR A 59 -0.75 12.17 3.89
N SER A 60 -0.46 12.07 5.19
CA SER A 60 -0.48 13.22 6.10
C SER A 60 0.61 14.24 5.76
N LEU A 61 1.83 13.80 5.45
CA LEU A 61 2.92 14.67 5.01
C LEU A 61 2.55 15.42 3.72
N LEU A 62 2.02 14.70 2.73
CA LEU A 62 1.58 15.29 1.48
C LEU A 62 0.47 16.32 1.70
N THR A 63 -0.51 16.00 2.55
CA THR A 63 -1.63 16.89 2.88
C THR A 63 -1.16 18.18 3.56
N VAL A 64 -0.20 18.07 4.48
CA VAL A 64 0.38 19.22 5.22
C VAL A 64 1.12 20.18 4.29
N ILE A 65 1.79 19.68 3.25
CA ILE A 65 2.51 20.51 2.27
C ILE A 65 1.53 21.07 1.22
N ALA A 66 0.66 20.22 0.66
CA ALA A 66 -0.16 20.57 -0.48
C ALA A 66 -1.30 21.55 -0.16
N ILE A 67 -1.95 21.46 1.01
CA ILE A 67 -3.10 22.32 1.33
C ILE A 67 -2.71 23.81 1.46
N PRO A 68 -1.65 24.18 2.21
CA PRO A 68 -1.24 25.57 2.33
C PRO A 68 -0.83 26.19 0.99
N GLU A 69 -0.08 25.44 0.17
CA GLU A 69 0.32 25.89 -1.17
C GLU A 69 -0.89 26.14 -2.07
N LEU A 70 -1.84 25.21 -2.08
CA LEU A 70 -3.09 25.32 -2.85
C LEU A 70 -3.92 26.55 -2.44
N ILE A 71 -4.07 26.77 -1.13
CA ILE A 71 -4.81 27.93 -0.60
C ILE A 71 -4.07 29.24 -0.90
N GLN A 72 -2.74 29.23 -0.87
CA GLN A 72 -1.96 30.42 -1.22
C GLN A 72 -2.14 30.77 -2.69
N GLN A 73 -2.01 29.79 -3.58
CA GLN A 73 -2.25 29.97 -5.01
C GLN A 73 -3.67 30.47 -5.30
N PHE A 74 -4.67 29.94 -4.59
CA PHE A 74 -6.06 30.41 -4.67
C PHE A 74 -6.18 31.89 -4.27
N ARG A 75 -5.58 32.30 -3.15
CA ARG A 75 -5.62 33.68 -2.66
C ARG A 75 -4.93 34.66 -3.62
N ASP A 76 -3.77 34.28 -4.15
CA ASP A 76 -2.99 35.13 -5.06
C ASP A 76 -3.81 35.42 -6.33
N VAL A 77 -4.40 34.39 -6.94
CA VAL A 77 -5.21 34.52 -8.16
C VAL A 77 -6.53 35.27 -7.90
N ASN A 78 -7.20 34.99 -6.78
CA ASN A 78 -8.44 35.68 -6.41
C ASN A 78 -8.23 37.18 -6.15
N SER A 79 -7.11 37.55 -5.51
CA SER A 79 -6.77 38.96 -5.24
C SER A 79 -6.47 39.75 -6.52
N ALA A 80 -5.95 39.08 -7.56
CA ALA A 80 -5.56 39.71 -8.81
C ALA A 80 -6.74 39.89 -9.79
N THR A 81 -7.77 39.04 -9.71
CA THR A 81 -8.78 38.93 -10.79
C THR A 81 -10.21 39.26 -10.34
N PHE A 82 -10.50 39.30 -9.03
CA PHE A 82 -11.88 39.42 -8.47
C PHE A 82 -12.89 38.42 -9.08
N ASP A 83 -12.41 37.32 -9.66
CA ASP A 83 -13.21 36.27 -10.27
C ASP A 83 -13.01 34.95 -9.50
N PRO A 84 -14.05 34.43 -8.82
CA PRO A 84 -13.96 33.22 -8.02
C PRO A 84 -13.95 31.92 -8.83
N TRP A 85 -14.34 31.94 -10.12
CA TRP A 85 -14.44 30.71 -10.92
C TRP A 85 -13.10 30.20 -11.43
N THR A 86 -12.26 31.10 -11.94
CA THR A 86 -10.92 30.79 -12.45
C THR A 86 -10.01 30.07 -11.43
N PRO A 87 -9.88 30.52 -10.16
CA PRO A 87 -9.04 29.83 -9.19
C PRO A 87 -9.62 28.47 -8.75
N LEU A 88 -10.95 28.29 -8.78
CA LEU A 88 -11.58 27.01 -8.47
C LEU A 88 -11.24 25.93 -9.51
N VAL A 89 -11.25 26.31 -10.79
CA VAL A 89 -10.87 25.44 -11.90
C VAL A 89 -9.36 25.12 -11.85
N LEU A 90 -8.52 26.10 -11.51
CA LEU A 90 -7.08 25.89 -11.33
C LEU A 90 -6.79 24.88 -10.22
N VAL A 91 -7.48 24.99 -9.09
CA VAL A 91 -7.39 24.04 -7.98
C VAL A 91 -7.85 22.64 -8.39
N ALA A 92 -8.95 22.53 -9.13
CA ALA A 92 -9.42 21.25 -9.64
C ALA A 92 -8.39 20.59 -10.59
N ILE A 93 -7.75 21.38 -11.46
CA ILE A 93 -6.68 20.92 -12.35
C ILE A 93 -5.44 20.52 -11.54
N ALA A 94 -5.04 21.29 -10.53
CA ALA A 94 -3.92 20.97 -9.66
C ALA A 94 -4.17 19.67 -8.89
N TYR A 95 -5.37 19.52 -8.33
CA TYR A 95 -5.79 18.29 -7.65
C TYR A 95 -5.75 17.09 -8.60
N LEU A 96 -6.35 17.19 -9.79
CA LEU A 96 -6.28 16.14 -10.82
C LEU A 96 -4.84 15.85 -11.26
N SER A 97 -3.99 16.87 -11.38
CA SER A 97 -2.58 16.71 -11.77
C SER A 97 -1.74 16.02 -10.70
N ILE A 98 -2.19 15.96 -9.45
CA ILE A 98 -1.54 15.19 -8.39
C ILE A 98 -2.18 13.81 -8.31
N THR A 99 -3.52 13.74 -8.25
CA THR A 99 -4.27 12.50 -8.10
C THR A 99 -4.05 11.53 -9.26
N ILE A 100 -4.00 11.99 -10.51
CA ILE A 100 -3.80 11.13 -11.68
C ILE A 100 -2.41 10.47 -11.68
N PRO A 101 -1.28 11.20 -11.57
CA PRO A 101 0.03 10.57 -11.52
C PRO A 101 0.26 9.77 -10.24
N MET A 102 -0.33 10.16 -9.11
CA MET A 102 -0.28 9.34 -7.89
C MET A 102 -1.01 8.01 -8.09
N GLY A 103 -2.21 8.04 -8.68
CA GLY A 103 -2.96 6.83 -9.06
C GLY A 103 -2.19 5.97 -10.06
N ARG A 104 -1.58 6.59 -11.08
CA ARG A 104 -0.72 5.91 -12.06
C ARG A 104 0.57 5.36 -11.44
N LEU A 105 1.14 6.04 -10.46
CA LEU A 105 2.33 5.57 -9.74
C LEU A 105 1.97 4.35 -8.91
N VAL A 106 0.82 4.36 -8.23
CA VAL A 106 0.28 3.19 -7.52
C VAL A 106 0.01 2.05 -8.49
N GLU A 107 -0.69 2.29 -9.61
CA GLU A 107 -0.93 1.28 -10.65
C GLU A 107 0.39 0.75 -11.26
N TYR A 108 1.40 1.60 -11.45
CA TYR A 108 2.72 1.22 -11.96
C TYR A 108 3.52 0.41 -10.94
N LEU A 109 3.46 0.78 -9.66
CA LEU A 109 4.09 0.04 -8.57
C LEU A 109 3.38 -1.30 -8.35
N GLU A 110 2.04 -1.35 -8.46
CA GLU A 110 1.26 -2.58 -8.48
C GLU A 110 1.65 -3.45 -9.69
N ALA A 111 1.69 -2.90 -10.90
CA ALA A 111 2.06 -3.64 -12.11
C ALA A 111 3.52 -4.12 -12.12
N ARG A 112 4.43 -3.42 -11.44
CA ARG A 112 5.82 -3.84 -11.23
C ARG A 112 5.95 -4.87 -10.10
N SER A 113 5.10 -4.78 -9.08
CA SER A 113 4.95 -5.83 -8.06
C SER A 113 4.31 -7.09 -8.62
N ASP A 114 3.55 -6.98 -9.72
CA ASP A 114 2.88 -8.09 -10.39
C ASP A 114 3.77 -8.88 -11.38
N TRP A 115 5.10 -8.78 -11.22
CA TRP A 115 6.04 -9.71 -11.88
C TRP A 115 6.07 -11.06 -11.13
N GLY A 116 4.90 -11.69 -11.05
CA GLY A 116 4.64 -12.95 -10.35
C GLY A 116 3.30 -13.62 -10.69
N GLY A 117 2.70 -13.28 -11.84
CA GLY A 117 1.91 -14.10 -12.77
C GLY A 117 1.11 -15.32 -12.28
N GLU A 118 -0.20 -15.24 -12.50
CA GLU A 118 -1.10 -16.38 -12.71
C GLU A 118 -0.74 -17.17 -14.00
N SER A 119 -0.97 -18.49 -13.95
CA SER A 119 -1.17 -19.45 -15.07
C SER A 119 0.05 -20.05 -15.83
N GLN A 120 0.77 -20.97 -15.18
CA GLN A 120 1.00 -22.38 -15.59
C GLN A 120 1.94 -23.09 -14.61
#